data_AF-A0A3D3W072-F1
#
_entry.id   AF-A0A3D3W072-F1
#
_cell.length_a   1.000
_cell.length_b   1.000
_cell.length_c   1.000
_cell.angle_alpha   90.00
_cell.angle_beta   90.00
_cell.angle_gamma   90.00
#
_symmetry.space_group_name_H-M   'P 1'
#
loop_
_entity.id
_entity.type
_entity.pdbx_description
1 polymer ?
#
loop_
_entity_poly.entity_id
_entity_poly.type
_entity_poly.pdbx_seq_one_letter_code
_entity_poly.pdbx_strand_id
1 'polypeptide(L)'
;FDGMKIDRAIRPGERIEWEGLTLQVDWMPGQTEFGCCLWLELDGQRIAFTGDNLFGNPQSPEQDGHEAVVARNSCILQEGYLYGAEYLQKLKPDIIMGSHSYVMHDPAAFVDRYYNWAKTMMGLYREMLPEDSSEYGYDPYWVSAYPYRVNLWQQEQAEVLVTIRNFRDRPQRHSIRLHLPAGISAEPSLLEGELPARGRVQVPVKLRVDRSLADQAQSTVLFDITLDGQRYGDLFDFMLRTQPE
;
A
#
# COMPACT_ATOMS: atom_id res chain seq x y z
N PHE A 1 15.34 9.76 10.46
CA PHE A 1 15.44 8.87 9.29
C PHE A 1 15.82 9.76 8.14
N ASP A 2 17.11 9.81 7.83
CA ASP A 2 17.56 10.47 6.62
C ASP A 2 17.27 9.48 5.50
N GLY A 3 16.27 9.78 4.67
CA GLY A 3 15.78 8.85 3.66
C GLY A 3 16.90 8.26 2.80
N MET A 4 16.70 7.03 2.32
CA MET A 4 17.65 6.44 1.38
C MET A 4 17.62 7.23 0.07
N LYS A 5 18.78 7.69 -0.40
CA LYS A 5 18.87 8.34 -1.71
C LYS A 5 18.57 7.31 -2.79
N ILE A 6 17.50 7.54 -3.55
CA ILE A 6 17.18 6.73 -4.72
C ILE A 6 18.18 7.07 -5.83
N ASP A 7 18.93 6.08 -6.29
CA ASP A 7 19.88 6.24 -7.40
C ASP A 7 19.17 6.28 -8.75
N ARG A 8 18.23 5.35 -8.96
CA ARG A 8 17.38 5.28 -10.15
C ARG A 8 15.98 4.79 -9.79
N ALA A 9 14.97 5.48 -10.31
CA ALA A 9 13.59 5.00 -10.31
C ALA A 9 13.33 4.26 -11.63
N ILE A 10 12.78 3.05 -11.54
CA ILE A 10 12.42 2.20 -12.68
C ILE A 10 10.91 2.22 -12.83
N ARG A 11 10.42 2.46 -14.05
CA ARG A 11 8.98 2.51 -14.32
C ARG A 11 8.43 1.12 -14.67
N PRO A 12 7.14 0.85 -14.40
CA PRO A 12 6.48 -0.35 -14.90
C PRO A 12 6.59 -0.42 -16.43
N GLY A 13 6.93 -1.59 -16.96
CA GLY A 13 7.17 -1.79 -18.39
C GLY A 13 8.61 -1.53 -18.84
N GLU A 14 9.48 -1.02 -17.98
CA GLU A 14 10.86 -0.69 -18.34
C GLU A 14 11.75 -1.95 -18.39
N ARG A 15 12.74 -1.94 -19.29
CA ARG A 15 13.80 -2.95 -19.34
C ARG A 15 15.10 -2.39 -18.78
N ILE A 16 15.80 -3.21 -18.02
CA ILE A 16 17.12 -2.88 -17.49
C ILE A 16 18.14 -3.94 -17.91
N GLU A 17 19.37 -3.51 -18.15
CA GLU A 17 20.51 -4.39 -18.39
C GLU A 17 21.30 -4.54 -17.09
N TRP A 18 21.56 -5.78 -16.68
CA TRP A 18 22.31 -6.08 -15.47
C TRP A 18 23.13 -7.36 -15.65
N GLU A 19 24.46 -7.24 -15.52
CA GLU A 19 25.40 -8.38 -15.65
C GLU A 19 25.21 -9.22 -16.94
N GLY A 20 24.86 -8.56 -18.05
CA GLY A 20 24.60 -9.21 -19.34
C GLY A 20 23.20 -9.83 -19.50
N LEU A 21 22.31 -9.62 -18.53
CA LEU A 21 20.91 -10.02 -18.57
C LEU A 21 20.01 -8.81 -18.85
N THR A 22 19.05 -8.99 -19.76
CA THR A 22 17.95 -8.04 -19.95
C THR A 22 16.78 -8.44 -19.06
N LEU A 23 16.47 -7.63 -18.05
CA LEU A 23 15.36 -7.82 -17.13
C LEU A 23 14.20 -6.91 -17.53
N GLN A 24 13.01 -7.46 -17.70
CA GLN A 24 11.76 -6.70 -17.75
C GLN A 24 11.30 -6.41 -16.32
N VAL A 25 10.86 -5.17 -16.06
CA VAL A 25 10.36 -4.73 -14.75
C VAL A 25 8.92 -4.29 -14.88
N ASP A 26 8.01 -5.07 -14.30
CA ASP A 26 6.58 -4.80 -14.35
C ASP A 26 6.01 -4.60 -12.94
N TRP A 27 5.00 -3.75 -12.82
CA TRP A 27 4.28 -3.60 -11.55
C TRP A 27 3.44 -4.84 -11.31
N MET A 28 3.66 -5.48 -10.15
CA MET A 28 2.92 -6.67 -9.75
C MET A 28 2.65 -6.56 -8.24
N PRO A 29 1.60 -5.82 -7.87
CA PRO A 29 1.18 -5.68 -6.48
C PRO A 29 0.67 -7.00 -5.90
N GLY A 30 0.55 -7.08 -4.58
CA GLY A 30 0.10 -8.28 -3.87
C GLY A 30 0.32 -8.12 -2.38
N GLN A 31 1.42 -8.68 -1.87
CA GLN A 31 1.84 -8.53 -0.48
C GLN A 31 2.00 -7.07 -0.06
N THR A 32 2.35 -6.19 -1.02
CA THR A 32 2.31 -4.74 -0.88
C THR A 32 1.79 -4.08 -2.16
N GLU A 33 1.29 -2.84 -2.10
CA GLU A 33 0.96 -2.03 -3.30
C GLU A 33 2.17 -1.65 -4.16
N PHE A 34 3.38 -1.77 -3.59
CA PHE A 34 4.64 -1.40 -4.23
C PHE A 34 5.38 -2.61 -4.84
N GLY A 35 4.75 -3.80 -4.83
CA GLY A 35 5.33 -5.01 -5.41
C GLY A 35 5.66 -4.87 -6.90
N CYS A 36 6.75 -5.52 -7.32
CA CYS A 36 7.12 -5.61 -8.73
C CYS A 36 7.47 -7.07 -9.10
N CYS A 37 7.32 -7.38 -10.37
CA CYS A 37 7.80 -8.61 -10.98
C CYS A 37 8.96 -8.26 -11.89
N LEU A 38 10.14 -8.85 -11.63
CA LEU A 38 11.23 -8.86 -12.58
C LEU A 38 11.13 -10.16 -13.37
N TRP A 39 11.28 -10.14 -14.68
CA TRP A 39 11.33 -11.38 -15.45
C TRP A 39 12.27 -11.29 -16.65
N LEU A 40 12.76 -12.45 -17.08
CA LEU A 40 13.58 -12.58 -18.27
C LEU A 40 13.34 -13.92 -18.97
N GLU A 41 13.88 -14.03 -20.17
CA GLU A 41 14.05 -15.29 -20.90
C GLU A 41 15.50 -15.74 -20.75
N LEU A 42 15.73 -16.95 -20.25
CA LEU A 42 17.06 -17.54 -20.09
C LEU A 42 17.02 -19.01 -20.50
N ASP A 43 17.93 -19.42 -21.39
CA ASP A 43 18.02 -20.80 -21.89
C ASP A 43 16.69 -21.37 -22.42
N GLY A 44 15.86 -20.52 -23.03
CA GLY A 44 14.55 -20.89 -23.56
C GLY A 44 13.44 -21.04 -22.51
N GLN A 45 13.69 -20.60 -21.27
CA GLN A 45 12.71 -20.56 -20.19
C GLN A 45 12.42 -19.13 -19.75
N ARG A 46 11.15 -18.85 -19.50
CA ARG A 46 10.70 -17.60 -18.87
C ARG A 46 10.76 -17.72 -17.36
N ILE A 47 11.58 -16.90 -16.73
CA ILE A 47 11.80 -16.87 -15.28
C ILE A 47 11.21 -15.58 -14.71
N ALA A 48 10.30 -15.70 -13.75
CA ALA A 48 9.69 -14.56 -13.05
C ALA A 48 10.10 -14.52 -11.57
N PHE A 49 10.64 -13.39 -11.14
CA PHE A 49 10.97 -13.07 -9.76
C PHE A 49 9.82 -12.25 -9.17
N THR A 50 9.07 -12.86 -8.25
CA THR A 50 7.78 -12.32 -7.78
C THR A 50 7.86 -11.66 -6.41
N GLY A 51 9.06 -11.57 -5.84
CA GLY A 51 9.26 -11.10 -4.48
C GLY A 51 8.44 -11.92 -3.49
N ASP A 52 7.76 -11.23 -2.58
CA ASP A 52 6.96 -11.82 -1.49
C ASP A 52 5.50 -12.09 -1.90
N ASN A 53 5.17 -12.16 -3.20
CA ASN A 53 3.77 -12.40 -3.59
C ASN A 53 3.38 -13.89 -3.57
N LEU A 54 4.34 -14.82 -3.69
CA LEU A 54 4.07 -16.26 -3.76
C LEU A 54 4.94 -17.05 -2.78
N PHE A 55 4.27 -17.89 -1.99
CA PHE A 55 4.85 -18.76 -0.97
C PHE A 55 4.34 -20.19 -1.11
N GLY A 56 5.25 -21.15 -1.17
CA GLY A 56 4.91 -22.57 -1.08
C GLY A 56 5.55 -23.43 -2.17
N ASN A 57 5.21 -24.71 -2.13
CA ASN A 57 5.61 -25.75 -3.05
C ASN A 57 4.54 -25.90 -4.14
N PRO A 58 4.84 -25.60 -5.42
CA PRO A 58 3.88 -25.72 -6.51
C PRO A 58 3.39 -27.16 -6.72
N GLN A 59 4.17 -28.16 -6.30
CA GLN A 59 3.82 -29.58 -6.39
C GLN A 59 2.85 -30.03 -5.29
N SER A 60 2.68 -29.25 -4.21
CA SER A 60 1.69 -29.55 -3.19
C SER A 60 0.32 -29.00 -3.62
N PRO A 61 -0.68 -29.85 -3.89
CA PRO A 61 -2.00 -29.39 -4.32
C PRO A 61 -2.77 -28.67 -3.20
N GLU A 62 -2.35 -28.83 -1.95
CA GLU A 62 -2.97 -28.19 -0.78
C GLU A 62 -2.50 -26.75 -0.57
N GLN A 63 -1.38 -26.36 -1.19
CA GLN A 63 -0.82 -25.01 -1.06
C GLN A 63 -1.29 -24.14 -2.21
N ASP A 64 -1.78 -22.95 -1.89
CA ASP A 64 -2.39 -22.00 -2.82
C ASP A 64 -1.53 -20.77 -3.11
N GLY A 65 -0.30 -20.70 -2.58
CA GLY A 65 0.63 -19.64 -2.92
C GLY A 65 0.65 -18.47 -1.96
N HIS A 66 -0.18 -18.46 -0.92
CA HIS A 66 -0.18 -17.36 0.04
C HIS A 66 -0.06 -17.82 1.50
N GLU A 67 0.64 -17.03 2.32
CA GLU A 67 0.82 -17.35 3.75
C GLU A 67 0.02 -16.43 4.68
N ALA A 68 0.01 -15.12 4.45
CA ALA A 68 -0.62 -14.18 5.39
C ALA A 68 -1.06 -12.86 4.73
N VAL A 69 -2.31 -12.45 4.93
CA VAL A 69 -2.78 -11.12 4.53
C VAL A 69 -2.35 -10.10 5.59
N VAL A 70 -1.51 -9.15 5.20
CA VAL A 70 -1.01 -8.10 6.10
C VAL A 70 -1.67 -6.77 5.79
N ALA A 71 -2.67 -6.39 6.58
CA ALA A 71 -3.41 -5.12 6.42
C ALA A 71 -2.46 -3.90 6.30
N ARG A 72 -1.44 -3.83 7.15
CA ARG A 72 -0.44 -2.74 7.19
C ARG A 72 0.52 -2.68 6.00
N ASN A 73 0.40 -3.58 5.03
CA ASN A 73 1.13 -3.47 3.78
C ASN A 73 0.29 -2.86 2.64
N SER A 74 -0.75 -2.08 2.98
CA SER A 74 -1.78 -1.63 2.03
C SER A 74 -2.52 -2.82 1.45
N CYS A 75 -3.14 -3.65 2.30
CA CYS A 75 -3.85 -4.86 1.85
C CYS A 75 -4.81 -4.56 0.69
N ILE A 76 -4.41 -4.97 -0.51
CA ILE A 76 -5.13 -4.76 -1.76
C ILE A 76 -5.47 -6.12 -2.36
N LEU A 77 -6.71 -6.54 -2.19
CA LEU A 77 -7.14 -7.86 -2.67
C LEU A 77 -7.36 -7.86 -4.18
N GLN A 78 -8.22 -6.96 -4.67
CA GLN A 78 -8.56 -6.87 -6.09
C GLN A 78 -7.43 -6.23 -6.91
N GLU A 79 -6.94 -5.06 -6.48
CA GLU A 79 -5.87 -4.31 -7.15
C GLU A 79 -4.47 -4.89 -6.87
N GLY A 80 -4.36 -5.87 -5.97
CA GLY A 80 -3.12 -6.54 -5.61
C GLY A 80 -3.13 -8.01 -5.96
N TYR A 81 -3.45 -8.87 -4.98
CA TYR A 81 -3.34 -10.32 -5.11
C TYR A 81 -4.02 -10.88 -6.38
N LEU A 82 -5.27 -10.46 -6.64
CA LEU A 82 -6.00 -10.91 -7.83
C LEU A 82 -5.33 -10.44 -9.12
N TYR A 83 -4.96 -9.16 -9.20
CA TYR A 83 -4.23 -8.60 -10.33
C TYR A 83 -2.91 -9.32 -10.57
N GLY A 84 -2.12 -9.57 -9.51
CA GLY A 84 -0.85 -10.29 -9.58
C GLY A 84 -1.02 -11.71 -10.09
N ALA A 85 -2.06 -12.42 -9.65
CA ALA A 85 -2.40 -13.75 -10.17
C ALA A 85 -2.75 -13.71 -11.66
N GLU A 86 -3.62 -12.79 -12.08
CA GLU A 86 -3.99 -12.61 -13.51
C GLU A 86 -2.79 -12.21 -14.37
N TYR A 87 -1.91 -11.38 -13.83
CA TYR A 87 -0.66 -10.99 -14.46
C TYR A 87 0.21 -12.23 -14.72
N LEU A 88 0.40 -13.10 -13.73
CA LEU A 88 1.19 -14.33 -13.87
C LEU A 88 0.53 -15.34 -14.83
N GLN A 89 -0.80 -15.46 -14.83
CA GLN A 89 -1.52 -16.28 -15.80
C GLN A 89 -1.30 -15.81 -17.25
N LYS A 90 -1.16 -14.50 -17.47
CA LYS A 90 -0.84 -13.92 -18.78
C LYS A 90 0.63 -14.09 -19.13
N LEU A 91 1.52 -13.87 -18.16
CA LEU A 91 2.96 -13.99 -18.32
C LEU A 91 3.39 -15.43 -18.59
N LYS A 92 2.71 -16.43 -18.02
CA LYS A 92 3.01 -17.87 -18.19
C LYS A 92 4.51 -18.19 -17.97
N PRO A 93 5.07 -17.88 -16.79
CA PRO A 93 6.46 -18.24 -16.51
C PRO A 93 6.61 -19.76 -16.44
N ASP A 94 7.75 -20.26 -16.93
CA ASP A 94 8.18 -21.65 -16.75
C ASP A 94 8.72 -21.88 -15.35
N ILE A 95 9.29 -20.82 -14.74
CA ILE A 95 9.84 -20.81 -13.39
C ILE A 95 9.40 -19.55 -12.66
N ILE A 96 8.89 -19.70 -11.43
CA ILE A 96 8.74 -18.59 -10.49
C ILE A 96 9.79 -18.69 -9.38
N MET A 97 10.40 -17.57 -9.02
CA MET A 97 11.28 -17.43 -7.87
C MET A 97 10.69 -16.40 -6.90
N GLY A 98 10.19 -16.88 -5.75
CA GLY A 98 9.75 -16.03 -4.64
C GLY A 98 10.90 -15.74 -3.68
N SER A 99 10.82 -14.68 -2.87
CA SER A 99 11.91 -14.33 -1.93
C SER A 99 12.09 -15.35 -0.79
N HIS A 100 11.04 -16.11 -0.48
CA HIS A 100 10.99 -17.02 0.67
C HIS A 100 10.75 -18.49 0.30
N SER A 101 10.53 -18.76 -0.99
CA SER A 101 10.33 -20.11 -1.51
C SER A 101 11.53 -20.55 -2.33
N TYR A 102 11.68 -21.87 -2.47
CA TYR A 102 12.61 -22.43 -3.46
C TYR A 102 12.10 -22.18 -4.89
N VAL A 103 12.95 -22.45 -5.87
CA VAL A 103 12.63 -22.36 -7.30
C VAL A 103 11.36 -23.17 -7.63
N MET A 104 10.33 -22.51 -8.14
CA MET A 104 9.03 -23.11 -8.44
C MET A 104 8.94 -23.45 -9.93
N HIS A 105 9.23 -24.70 -10.27
CA HIS A 105 9.06 -25.23 -11.62
C HIS A 105 7.59 -25.52 -11.92
N ASP A 106 7.22 -25.41 -13.20
CA ASP A 106 5.89 -25.70 -13.74
C ASP A 106 4.75 -25.02 -12.94
N PRO A 107 4.83 -23.69 -12.69
CA PRO A 107 4.00 -23.02 -11.69
C PRO A 107 2.55 -22.79 -12.13
N ALA A 108 2.15 -23.16 -13.35
CA ALA A 108 0.84 -22.83 -13.91
C ALA A 108 -0.33 -23.24 -13.00
N ALA A 109 -0.35 -24.50 -12.55
CA ALA A 109 -1.39 -24.98 -11.65
C ALA A 109 -1.35 -24.30 -10.27
N PHE A 110 -0.18 -23.84 -9.83
CA PHE A 110 -0.02 -23.13 -8.57
C PHE A 110 -0.54 -21.69 -8.66
N VAL A 111 -0.25 -21.00 -9.77
CA VAL A 111 -0.81 -19.68 -10.08
C VAL A 111 -2.33 -19.72 -10.15
N ASP A 112 -2.92 -20.78 -10.70
CA ASP A 112 -4.38 -20.95 -10.71
C ASP A 112 -4.96 -21.13 -9.31
N ARG A 113 -4.26 -21.84 -8.41
CA ARG A 113 -4.69 -21.95 -7.00
C ARG A 113 -4.59 -20.59 -6.30
N TYR A 114 -3.53 -19.84 -6.54
CA TYR A 114 -3.35 -18.47 -6.02
C TYR A 114 -4.44 -17.51 -6.49
N TYR A 115 -4.79 -17.57 -7.77
CA TYR A 115 -5.93 -16.82 -8.32
C TYR A 115 -7.25 -17.14 -7.60
N ASN A 116 -7.52 -18.43 -7.39
CA ASN A 116 -8.75 -18.86 -6.70
C ASN A 116 -8.74 -18.48 -5.21
N TRP A 117 -7.59 -18.56 -4.55
CA TRP A 117 -7.42 -18.08 -3.19
C TRP A 117 -7.72 -16.58 -3.09
N ALA A 118 -7.14 -15.76 -3.97
CA ALA A 118 -7.36 -14.30 -3.96
C ALA A 118 -8.85 -13.96 -4.11
N LYS A 119 -9.56 -14.65 -5.02
CA LYS A 119 -11.02 -14.50 -5.17
C LYS A 119 -11.79 -14.92 -3.93
N THR A 120 -11.41 -16.03 -3.32
CA THR A 120 -12.05 -16.54 -2.10
C THR A 120 -11.88 -15.54 -0.96
N MET A 121 -10.67 -15.03 -0.75
CA MET A 121 -10.41 -14.01 0.26
C MET A 121 -11.24 -12.74 0.03
N MET A 122 -11.33 -12.24 -1.20
CA MET A 122 -12.20 -11.11 -1.53
C MET A 122 -13.67 -11.37 -1.15
N GLY A 123 -14.17 -12.58 -1.41
CA GLY A 123 -15.52 -12.99 -1.01
C GLY A 123 -15.69 -12.97 0.50
N LEU A 124 -14.76 -13.58 1.24
CA LEU A 124 -14.80 -13.65 2.71
C LEU A 124 -14.78 -12.27 3.37
N TYR A 125 -13.94 -11.35 2.91
CA TYR A 125 -13.93 -9.97 3.43
C TYR A 125 -15.25 -9.24 3.18
N ARG A 126 -15.87 -9.44 2.02
CA ARG A 126 -17.19 -8.85 1.70
C ARG A 126 -18.31 -9.44 2.55
N GLU A 127 -18.24 -10.73 2.85
CA GLU A 127 -19.24 -11.41 3.69
C GLU A 127 -19.11 -11.03 5.18
N MET A 128 -17.88 -10.83 5.66
CA MET A 128 -17.61 -10.59 7.08
C MET A 128 -17.74 -9.11 7.49
N LEU A 129 -17.50 -8.17 6.58
CA LEU A 129 -17.45 -6.75 6.91
C LEU A 129 -18.82 -6.07 6.69
N PRO A 130 -19.18 -5.08 7.53
CA PRO A 130 -20.54 -4.53 7.58
C PRO A 130 -20.88 -3.57 6.43
N GLU A 131 -19.90 -3.13 5.64
CA GLU A 131 -20.08 -2.14 4.58
C GLU A 131 -19.99 -2.75 3.18
N ASP A 132 -20.82 -2.26 2.26
CA ASP A 132 -20.76 -2.63 0.84
C ASP A 132 -19.38 -2.35 0.22
N SER A 133 -18.67 -1.34 0.72
CA SER A 133 -17.26 -1.05 0.41
C SER A 133 -16.36 -1.60 1.52
N SER A 134 -16.24 -2.93 1.55
CA SER A 134 -15.46 -3.70 2.53
C SER A 134 -14.01 -3.21 2.71
N GLU A 135 -13.43 -2.58 1.69
CA GLU A 135 -12.09 -1.99 1.70
C GLU A 135 -11.86 -1.05 2.89
N TYR A 136 -12.88 -0.30 3.32
CA TYR A 136 -12.78 0.59 4.47
C TYR A 136 -12.51 -0.15 5.79
N GLY A 137 -12.88 -1.42 5.90
CA GLY A 137 -12.69 -2.25 7.08
C GLY A 137 -11.35 -2.97 7.16
N TYR A 138 -10.57 -3.03 6.07
CA TYR A 138 -9.30 -3.77 6.06
C TYR A 138 -8.10 -3.04 5.45
N ASP A 139 -8.28 -2.05 4.59
CA ASP A 139 -7.19 -1.22 4.09
C ASP A 139 -6.93 -0.08 5.09
N PRO A 140 -5.79 -0.04 5.79
CA PRO A 140 -5.53 1.02 6.75
C PRO A 140 -4.97 2.31 6.11
N TYR A 141 -4.98 2.43 4.78
CA TYR A 141 -4.36 3.55 4.06
C TYR A 141 -5.32 4.29 3.12
N TRP A 142 -6.64 4.07 3.26
CA TRP A 142 -7.63 4.83 2.51
C TRP A 142 -7.74 6.30 2.95
N VAL A 143 -7.28 6.61 4.17
CA VAL A 143 -6.73 7.92 4.50
C VAL A 143 -5.32 7.72 5.04
N SER A 144 -4.32 8.38 4.45
CA SER A 144 -2.92 8.21 4.82
C SER A 144 -2.14 9.52 4.71
N ALA A 145 -1.09 9.67 5.51
CA ALA A 145 -0.22 10.84 5.49
C ALA A 145 1.19 10.47 5.02
N TYR A 146 1.77 11.28 4.13
CA TYR A 146 3.16 11.16 3.70
C TYR A 146 3.91 12.49 3.84
N PRO A 147 5.08 12.55 4.49
CA PRO A 147 5.73 11.43 5.18
C PRO A 147 4.98 11.03 6.46
N TYR A 148 4.99 9.73 6.79
CA TYR A 148 4.39 9.22 8.04
C TYR A 148 5.13 9.71 9.30
N ARG A 149 6.41 10.07 9.19
CA ARG A 149 7.20 10.67 10.26
C ARG A 149 7.63 12.07 9.86
N VAL A 150 7.09 13.07 10.54
CA VAL A 150 7.39 14.48 10.31
C VAL A 150 8.30 15.01 11.42
N ASN A 151 9.36 15.70 11.03
CA ASN A 151 10.34 16.27 11.96
C ASN A 151 10.24 17.81 11.97
N LEU A 152 9.82 18.35 13.11
CA LEU A 152 9.73 19.79 13.42
C LEU A 152 10.74 20.20 14.51
N TRP A 153 11.69 19.32 14.86
CA TRP A 153 12.76 19.65 15.81
C TRP A 153 13.80 20.59 15.18
N GLN A 154 14.19 20.33 13.92
CA GLN A 154 15.17 21.15 13.20
C GLN A 154 14.54 22.27 12.36
N GLN A 155 13.23 22.22 12.14
CA GLN A 155 12.51 23.13 11.25
C GLN A 155 11.24 23.62 11.94
N GLU A 156 10.86 24.87 11.68
CA GLU A 156 9.65 25.45 12.27
C GLU A 156 8.36 25.02 11.53
N GLN A 157 8.50 24.54 10.30
CA GLN A 157 7.40 24.14 9.44
C GLN A 157 7.76 22.86 8.69
N ALA A 158 6.74 22.09 8.32
CA ALA A 158 6.84 20.93 7.46
C ALA A 158 5.56 20.79 6.65
N GLU A 159 5.59 19.98 5.59
CA GLU A 159 4.41 19.61 4.82
C GLU A 159 4.16 18.12 4.95
N VAL A 160 2.89 17.76 5.12
CA VAL A 160 2.40 16.38 5.01
C VAL A 160 1.34 16.32 3.94
N LEU A 161 1.44 15.34 3.05
CA LEU A 161 0.48 15.08 2.00
C LEU A 161 -0.53 14.04 2.50
N VAL A 162 -1.76 14.47 2.73
CA VAL A 162 -2.84 13.58 3.15
C VAL A 162 -3.54 13.04 1.91
N THR A 163 -3.42 11.73 1.69
CA THR A 163 -4.15 11.00 0.64
C THR A 163 -5.50 10.56 1.17
N ILE A 164 -6.55 10.71 0.35
CA ILE A 164 -7.92 10.26 0.64
C ILE A 164 -8.40 9.46 -0.56
N ARG A 165 -8.91 8.25 -0.32
CA ARG A 165 -9.44 7.32 -1.33
C ARG A 165 -10.94 7.13 -1.13
N ASN A 166 -11.68 7.08 -2.23
CA ASN A 166 -13.06 6.65 -2.27
C ASN A 166 -13.13 5.26 -2.92
N PHE A 167 -13.53 4.24 -2.17
CA PHE A 167 -13.75 2.89 -2.70
C PHE A 167 -15.18 2.66 -3.22
N ARG A 168 -16.07 3.63 -3.10
CA ARG A 168 -17.45 3.49 -3.57
C ARG A 168 -17.52 3.72 -5.08
N ASP A 169 -18.43 3.02 -5.74
CA ASP A 169 -18.82 3.26 -7.15
C ASP A 169 -19.74 4.49 -7.32
N ARG A 170 -19.78 5.36 -6.31
CA ARG A 170 -20.53 6.62 -6.30
C ARG A 170 -19.69 7.72 -5.65
N PRO A 171 -20.00 9.00 -5.89
CA PRO A 171 -19.37 10.09 -5.18
C PRO A 171 -19.50 9.96 -3.66
N GLN A 172 -18.50 10.46 -2.94
CA GLN A 172 -18.41 10.39 -1.48
C GLN A 172 -17.90 11.73 -0.92
N ARG A 173 -18.60 12.25 0.08
CA ARG A 173 -18.14 13.39 0.88
C ARG A 173 -17.25 12.92 2.01
N HIS A 174 -16.21 13.69 2.28
CA HIS A 174 -15.32 13.47 3.39
C HIS A 174 -15.18 14.76 4.22
N SER A 175 -15.02 14.56 5.53
CA SER A 175 -14.60 15.57 6.50
C SER A 175 -13.57 14.90 7.40
N ILE A 176 -12.32 15.36 7.33
CA ILE A 176 -11.20 14.77 8.07
C ILE A 176 -10.56 15.87 8.91
N ARG A 177 -10.65 15.74 10.23
CA ARG A 177 -10.06 16.70 11.17
C ARG A 177 -8.76 16.16 11.73
N LEU A 178 -7.72 16.99 11.73
CA LEU A 178 -6.46 16.66 12.37
C LEU A 178 -6.53 16.96 13.87
N HIS A 179 -6.36 15.94 14.72
CA HIS A 179 -6.19 16.10 16.15
C HIS A 179 -4.70 16.34 16.46
N LEU A 180 -4.35 17.61 16.61
CA LEU A 180 -2.98 18.08 16.78
C LEU A 180 -2.60 18.15 18.27
N PRO A 181 -1.35 17.82 18.65
CA PRO A 181 -0.85 18.03 20.00
C PRO A 181 -0.64 19.52 20.29
N ALA A 182 -0.43 19.86 21.57
CA ALA A 182 -0.14 21.22 22.00
C ALA A 182 1.07 21.81 21.26
N GLY A 183 0.99 23.09 20.89
CA GLY A 183 2.03 23.78 20.14
C GLY A 183 2.14 23.40 18.67
N ILE A 184 1.28 22.53 18.12
CA ILE A 184 1.23 22.25 16.68
C ILE A 184 -0.01 22.85 16.05
N SER A 185 0.17 23.46 14.87
CA SER A 185 -0.93 23.95 14.03
C SER A 185 -0.84 23.36 12.62
N ALA A 186 -1.98 23.26 11.94
CA ALA A 186 -2.09 22.74 10.58
C ALA A 186 -2.93 23.69 9.69
N GLU A 187 -2.51 23.84 8.44
CA GLU A 187 -3.21 24.62 7.43
C GLU A 187 -3.30 23.79 6.11
N PRO A 188 -4.50 23.30 5.74
CA PRO A 188 -5.74 23.27 6.52
C PRO A 188 -5.70 22.24 7.68
N SER A 189 -6.46 22.49 8.75
CA SER A 189 -6.66 21.55 9.87
C SER A 189 -7.91 20.66 9.72
N LEU A 190 -8.77 21.01 8.76
CA LEU A 190 -9.97 20.28 8.38
C LEU A 190 -9.96 20.10 6.85
N LEU A 191 -10.00 18.84 6.41
CA LEU A 191 -10.03 18.47 4.99
C LEU A 191 -11.46 18.08 4.63
N GLU A 192 -12.17 19.00 3.97
CA GLU A 192 -13.53 18.78 3.50
C GLU A 192 -13.58 18.79 1.97
N GLY A 193 -14.36 17.87 1.40
CA GLY A 193 -14.54 17.80 -0.03
C GLY A 193 -15.43 16.65 -0.46
N GLU A 194 -15.52 16.48 -1.77
CA GLU A 194 -16.25 15.38 -2.42
C GLU A 194 -15.30 14.72 -3.44
N LEU A 195 -15.24 13.39 -3.41
CA LEU A 195 -14.50 12.59 -4.38
C LEU A 195 -15.48 11.93 -5.35
N PRO A 196 -15.12 11.83 -6.64
CA PRO A 196 -15.89 11.01 -7.57
C PRO A 196 -15.84 9.53 -7.18
N ALA A 197 -16.68 8.72 -7.81
CA ALA A 197 -16.61 7.26 -7.72
C ALA A 197 -15.18 6.76 -7.99
N ARG A 198 -14.68 5.86 -7.14
CA ARG A 198 -13.30 5.32 -7.21
C ARG A 198 -12.20 6.40 -7.21
N GLY A 199 -12.52 7.61 -6.75
CA GLY A 199 -11.62 8.76 -6.78
C GLY A 199 -10.53 8.73 -5.72
N ARG A 200 -9.44 9.46 -5.98
CA ARG A 200 -8.35 9.70 -5.03
C ARG A 200 -7.94 11.16 -5.10
N VAL A 201 -7.66 11.76 -3.95
CA VAL A 201 -7.05 13.10 -3.87
C VAL A 201 -5.86 13.06 -2.91
N GLN A 202 -4.95 14.00 -3.13
CA GLN A 202 -3.87 14.31 -2.20
C GLN A 202 -4.00 15.78 -1.80
N VAL A 203 -4.10 16.05 -0.51
CA VAL A 203 -4.26 17.39 0.05
C VAL A 203 -2.98 17.73 0.83
N PRO A 204 -2.21 18.75 0.41
CA PRO A 204 -1.06 19.20 1.16
C PRO A 204 -1.52 19.93 2.43
N VAL A 205 -0.95 19.56 3.57
CA VAL A 205 -1.20 20.16 4.88
C VAL A 205 0.11 20.71 5.41
N LYS A 206 0.14 22.03 5.65
CA LYS A 206 1.30 22.70 6.24
C LYS A 206 1.20 22.65 7.75
N LEU A 207 2.23 22.11 8.38
CA LEU A 207 2.36 22.02 9.83
C LEU A 207 3.33 23.10 10.32
N ARG A 208 3.03 23.70 11.48
CA ARG A 208 3.93 24.63 12.17
C ARG A 208 4.03 24.29 13.64
N VAL A 209 5.22 24.50 14.22
CA VAL A 209 5.49 24.32 15.66
C VAL A 209 5.67 25.66 16.38
N ASP A 210 4.96 25.83 17.49
CA ASP A 210 5.23 26.81 18.53
C ASP A 210 6.00 26.12 19.67
N ARG A 211 7.30 26.41 19.74
CA ARG A 211 8.22 25.77 20.70
C ARG A 211 7.96 26.19 22.14
N SER A 212 7.24 27.28 22.38
CA SER A 212 6.87 27.70 23.74
C SER A 212 5.73 26.86 24.31
N LEU A 213 4.97 26.19 23.45
CA LEU A 213 3.81 25.37 23.80
C LEU A 213 4.02 23.87 23.56
N ALA A 214 4.94 23.50 22.66
CA ALA A 214 5.25 22.11 22.35
C ALA A 214 6.03 21.46 23.51
N ASP A 215 5.34 20.64 24.29
CA ASP A 215 5.88 20.00 25.50
C ASP A 215 6.27 18.53 25.30
N GLN A 216 5.76 17.88 24.24
CA GLN A 216 6.05 16.48 23.91
C GLN A 216 7.15 16.36 22.86
N ALA A 217 8.17 15.54 23.14
CA ALA A 217 9.24 15.25 22.20
C ALA A 217 8.75 14.53 20.93
N GLN A 218 7.82 13.59 21.11
CA GLN A 218 7.17 12.83 20.04
C GLN A 218 5.68 12.66 20.32
N SER A 219 4.86 12.86 19.31
CA SER A 219 3.40 12.75 19.39
C SER A 219 2.83 12.07 18.16
N THR A 220 1.62 11.55 18.28
CA THR A 220 0.84 11.03 17.16
C THR A 220 -0.27 12.01 16.82
N VAL A 221 -0.42 12.35 15.54
CA VAL A 221 -1.57 13.11 15.04
C VAL A 221 -2.58 12.11 14.51
N LEU A 222 -3.80 12.14 15.06
CA LEU A 222 -4.90 11.28 14.65
C LEU A 222 -5.79 12.02 13.65
N PHE A 223 -6.41 11.27 12.75
CA PHE A 223 -7.45 11.80 11.85
C PHE A 223 -8.83 11.38 12.35
N ASP A 224 -9.66 12.36 12.76
CA ASP A 224 -11.08 12.11 13.01
C ASP A 224 -11.83 12.16 11.67
N ILE A 225 -12.29 10.98 11.23
CA ILE A 225 -12.84 10.80 9.89
C ILE A 225 -14.35 10.70 9.93
N THR A 226 -14.99 11.45 9.03
CA THR A 226 -16.43 11.35 8.72
C THR A 226 -16.62 11.20 7.21
N LEU A 227 -17.35 10.17 6.78
CA LEU A 227 -17.71 9.94 5.37
C LEU A 227 -19.23 9.95 5.22
N ASP A 228 -19.77 10.77 4.30
CA ASP A 228 -21.22 10.92 4.07
C ASP A 228 -22.04 11.11 5.36
N GLY A 229 -21.49 11.80 6.36
CA GLY A 229 -22.15 12.07 7.66
C GLY A 229 -21.98 10.97 8.71
N GLN A 230 -21.43 9.80 8.36
CA GLN A 230 -21.08 8.74 9.31
C GLN A 230 -19.68 9.01 9.89
N ARG A 231 -19.59 9.21 11.20
CA ARG A 231 -18.30 9.40 11.91
C ARG A 231 -17.68 8.05 12.23
N TYR A 232 -16.46 7.85 11.75
CA TYR A 232 -15.60 6.69 12.01
C TYR A 232 -14.67 6.92 13.21
N GLY A 233 -14.47 8.19 13.59
CA GLY A 233 -13.62 8.58 14.70
C GLY A 233 -12.15 8.66 14.31
N ASP A 234 -11.29 8.59 15.31
CA ASP A 234 -9.85 8.77 15.20
C ASP A 234 -9.20 7.52 14.57
N LEU A 235 -9.25 7.46 13.24
CA LEU A 235 -8.69 6.39 12.42
C LEU A 235 -7.46 6.91 11.67
N PHE A 236 -6.37 6.15 11.74
CA PHE A 236 -5.07 6.46 11.13
C PHE A 236 -4.36 7.65 11.74
N ASP A 237 -3.09 7.74 11.38
CA ASP A 237 -2.18 8.64 12.03
C ASP A 237 -0.95 8.98 11.21
N PHE A 238 -0.22 9.97 11.70
CA PHE A 238 1.20 10.14 11.42
C PHE A 238 1.92 10.62 12.69
N MET A 239 3.23 10.44 12.73
CA MET A 239 4.06 10.79 13.86
C MET A 239 4.70 12.16 13.66
N LEU A 240 4.71 12.96 14.73
CA LEU A 240 5.42 14.22 14.83
C LEU A 240 6.53 14.15 15.86
N ARG A 241 7.64 14.81 15.56
CA ARG A 241 8.75 15.01 16.49
C ARG A 241 9.10 16.49 16.59
N THR A 242 9.24 17.01 17.81
CA THR A 242 9.51 18.44 18.07
C THR A 242 10.80 18.69 18.85
N GLN A 243 11.38 17.66 19.47
CA GLN A 243 12.62 17.71 20.26
C GLN A 243 13.66 16.68 19.74
N PRO A 244 14.96 16.86 20.02
CA PRO A 244 15.94 15.79 19.85
C PRO A 244 15.61 14.69 20.89
N GLU A 245 16.05 13.46 20.64
CA GLU A 245 15.69 12.29 21.48
C GLU A 245 16.18 12.47 22.92
#